data_AF-A0A0Q4IH24-F1
#
_entry.id   AF-A0A0Q4IH24-F1
#
_cell.length_a   1.000
_cell.length_b   1.000
_cell.length_c   1.000
_cell.angle_alpha   90.00
_cell.angle_beta   90.00
_cell.angle_gamma   90.00
#
_symmetry.space_group_name_H-M   'P 1'
#
loop_
_entity.id
_entity.type
_entity.pdbx_description
1 polymer ?
#
loop_
_entity_poly.entity_id
_entity_poly.type
_entity_poly.pdbx_seq_one_letter_code
_entity_poly.pdbx_strand_id
1 'polypeptide(L)'
;MTKQQMRMQEEQRLRTRTASIVLDWAEEREPPFSGEGKADFAKAIVAAHVVADEARLNLNRWIDAARRADMSWAEIGETLGISKQAAQQRFGRVTGYAEERSEGGTFVRTGATAFNELRIMAEEGRRGNELVALGALTLSFRPSERLWEYCRRIGTGSDATRLQAEGWEHVASWLPFHYYKRAIG
;
A
#
# COMPACT_ATOMS: atom_id res chain seq x y z
N MET A 1 7.19 8.73 36.70
CA MET A 1 7.93 8.76 35.42
C MET A 1 7.51 9.98 34.63
N THR A 2 8.45 10.70 34.05
CA THR A 2 8.21 11.95 33.29
C THR A 2 7.69 11.64 31.89
N LYS A 3 6.87 12.51 31.28
CA LYS A 3 6.32 12.33 29.90
C LYS A 3 7.41 12.03 28.85
N GLN A 4 8.58 12.64 29.00
CA GLN A 4 9.73 12.42 28.13
C GLN A 4 10.30 11.00 28.25
N GLN A 5 10.32 10.44 29.46
CA GLN A 5 10.76 9.06 29.71
C GLN A 5 9.83 8.03 29.04
N MET A 6 8.52 8.28 29.06
CA MET A 6 7.53 7.40 28.42
C MET A 6 7.66 7.40 26.90
N ARG A 7 7.80 8.59 26.28
CA ARG A 7 8.00 8.72 24.83
C ARG A 7 9.26 8.01 24.35
N MET A 8 10.37 8.15 25.08
CA MET A 8 11.62 7.45 24.78
C MET A 8 11.47 5.92 24.84
N GLN A 9 10.73 5.41 25.84
CA GLN A 9 10.47 3.97 25.95
C GLN A 9 9.58 3.44 24.83
N GLU A 10 8.55 4.19 24.45
CA GLU A 10 7.69 3.85 23.32
C GLU A 10 8.46 3.80 22.00
N GLU A 11 9.28 4.81 21.74
CA GLU A 11 10.15 4.86 20.56
C GLU A 11 11.11 3.67 20.52
N GLN A 12 11.75 3.34 21.65
CA GLN A 12 12.66 2.19 21.72
C GLN A 12 11.94 0.87 21.48
N ARG A 13 10.70 0.71 21.98
CA ARG A 13 9.88 -0.48 21.71
C ARG A 13 9.55 -0.59 20.23
N LEU A 14 9.17 0.50 19.57
CA LEU A 14 8.90 0.51 18.13
C LEU A 14 10.14 0.16 17.32
N ARG A 15 11.30 0.77 17.63
CA ARG A 15 12.58 0.45 16.98
C ARG A 15 12.93 -1.03 17.09
N THR A 16 12.78 -1.60 18.29
CA THR A 16 13.09 -3.02 18.55
C THR A 16 12.17 -3.95 17.76
N ARG A 17 10.85 -3.68 17.75
CA ARG A 17 9.88 -4.50 16.98
C ARG A 17 10.07 -4.37 15.48
N THR A 18 10.39 -3.18 14.96
CA THR A 18 10.67 -3.02 13.53
C THR A 18 11.95 -3.74 13.12
N ALA A 19 12.98 -3.71 13.97
CA ALA A 19 14.23 -4.42 13.71
C ALA A 19 14.05 -5.95 13.74
N SER A 20 13.16 -6.47 14.60
CA SER A 20 12.91 -7.92 14.69
C SER A 20 12.36 -8.49 13.39
N ILE A 21 11.57 -7.75 12.61
CA ILE A 21 10.94 -8.27 11.38
C ILE A 21 11.94 -8.93 10.42
N VAL A 22 13.13 -8.34 10.25
CA VAL A 22 14.17 -8.91 9.38
C VAL A 22 14.90 -10.06 10.06
N LEU A 23 15.02 -10.05 11.39
CA LEU A 23 15.62 -11.14 12.17
C LEU A 23 14.70 -12.37 12.17
N ASP A 24 13.41 -12.16 12.42
CA ASP A 24 12.35 -13.18 12.37
C ASP A 24 12.32 -13.82 10.97
N TRP A 25 12.37 -13.01 9.90
CA TRP A 25 12.53 -13.51 8.53
C TRP A 25 13.81 -14.35 8.35
N ALA A 26 14.93 -13.94 8.95
CA ALA A 26 16.20 -14.66 8.82
C ALA A 26 16.17 -16.02 9.54
N GLU A 27 15.46 -16.11 10.66
CA GLU A 27 15.25 -17.34 11.45
C GLU A 27 14.28 -18.31 10.77
N GLU A 28 13.18 -17.81 10.21
CA GLU A 28 12.11 -18.64 9.61
C GLU A 28 12.41 -19.08 8.16
N ARG A 29 13.46 -18.54 7.55
CA ARG A 29 13.76 -18.76 6.13
C ARG A 29 14.41 -20.12 5.87
N GLU A 30 14.00 -20.74 4.76
CA GLU A 30 14.67 -21.91 4.19
C GLU A 30 15.32 -21.58 2.82
N PRO A 31 16.61 -21.90 2.59
CA PRO A 31 17.58 -22.37 3.58
C PRO A 31 17.93 -21.27 4.61
N PRO A 32 18.33 -21.66 5.84
CA PRO A 32 18.63 -20.73 6.93
C PRO A 32 19.61 -19.63 6.52
N PHE A 33 19.40 -18.42 7.05
CA PHE A 33 20.37 -17.34 6.91
C PHE A 33 21.61 -17.65 7.75
N SER A 34 22.77 -17.89 7.10
CA SER A 34 24.01 -18.16 7.84
C SER A 34 24.77 -16.89 8.20
N GLY A 35 24.59 -15.81 7.43
CA GLY A 35 25.33 -14.57 7.60
C GLY A 35 26.82 -14.66 7.24
N GLU A 36 27.24 -15.74 6.58
CA GLU A 36 28.67 -16.00 6.29
C GLU A 36 29.06 -15.58 4.86
N GLY A 37 28.08 -15.48 3.94
CA GLY A 37 28.33 -15.30 2.51
C GLY A 37 27.66 -14.07 1.90
N LYS A 38 28.28 -13.51 0.85
CA LYS A 38 27.71 -12.39 0.06
C LYS A 38 26.28 -12.67 -0.41
N ALA A 39 25.98 -13.91 -0.80
CA ALA A 39 24.66 -14.31 -1.25
C ALA A 39 23.59 -14.21 -0.14
N ASP A 40 23.95 -14.40 1.12
CA ASP A 40 23.02 -14.27 2.23
C ASP A 40 22.77 -12.82 2.61
N PHE A 41 23.81 -11.99 2.64
CA PHE A 41 23.65 -10.55 2.83
C PHE A 41 22.83 -9.91 1.71
N ALA A 42 22.98 -10.36 0.45
CA ALA A 42 22.15 -9.89 -0.65
C ALA A 42 20.65 -10.13 -0.38
N LYS A 43 20.29 -11.29 0.18
CA LYS A 43 18.90 -11.62 0.52
C LYS A 43 18.40 -10.80 1.71
N ALA A 44 19.25 -10.59 2.73
CA ALA A 44 18.92 -9.73 3.87
C ALA A 44 18.68 -8.27 3.44
N ILE A 45 19.47 -7.76 2.48
CA ILE A 45 19.26 -6.44 1.87
C ILE A 45 17.88 -6.38 1.20
N VAL A 46 17.50 -7.40 0.43
CA VAL A 46 16.18 -7.48 -0.21
C VAL A 46 15.06 -7.50 0.84
N ALA A 47 15.16 -8.34 1.87
CA ALA A 47 14.17 -8.40 2.94
C ALA A 47 14.03 -7.06 3.68
N ALA A 48 15.15 -6.44 4.06
CA ALA A 48 15.16 -5.12 4.70
C ALA A 48 14.60 -4.03 3.78
N HIS A 49 14.83 -4.13 2.46
CA HIS A 49 14.26 -3.21 1.49
C HIS A 49 12.73 -3.28 1.46
N VAL A 50 12.16 -4.49 1.43
CA VAL A 50 10.71 -4.69 1.50
C VAL A 50 10.12 -4.09 2.79
N VAL A 51 10.75 -4.34 3.93
CA VAL A 51 10.33 -3.76 5.22
C VAL A 51 10.40 -2.24 5.20
N ALA A 52 11.46 -1.67 4.62
CA ALA A 52 11.62 -0.23 4.49
C ALA A 52 10.56 0.40 3.57
N ASP A 53 10.19 -0.27 2.48
CA ASP A 53 9.13 0.19 1.58
C ASP A 53 7.76 0.18 2.25
N GLU A 54 7.42 -0.88 2.98
CA GLU A 54 6.18 -0.93 3.75
C GLU A 54 6.15 0.16 4.84
N ALA A 55 7.27 0.41 5.52
CA ALA A 55 7.37 1.49 6.51
C ALA A 55 7.18 2.88 5.86
N ARG A 56 7.78 3.12 4.69
CA ARG A 56 7.59 4.36 3.92
C ARG A 56 6.13 4.53 3.50
N LEU A 57 5.50 3.47 3.01
CA LEU A 57 4.10 3.49 2.60
C LEU A 57 3.17 3.75 3.79
N ASN A 58 3.44 3.12 4.94
CA ASN A 58 2.70 3.36 6.17
C ASN A 58 2.80 4.83 6.62
N LEU A 59 4.00 5.42 6.59
CA LEU A 59 4.20 6.83 6.90
C LEU A 59 3.40 7.74 5.96
N ASN A 60 3.42 7.48 4.65
CA ASN A 60 2.62 8.24 3.68
C ASN A 60 1.12 8.18 4.01
N ARG A 61 0.58 6.98 4.31
CA ARG A 61 -0.83 6.81 4.68
C ARG A 61 -1.22 7.64 5.92
N TRP A 62 -0.36 7.71 6.93
CA TRP A 62 -0.60 8.54 8.13
C TRP A 62 -0.52 10.04 7.83
N ILE A 63 0.42 10.47 7.00
CA ILE A 63 0.52 11.86 6.56
C ILE A 63 -0.75 12.25 5.79
N ASP A 64 -1.22 11.39 4.91
CA ASP A 64 -2.46 11.66 4.18
C ASP A 64 -3.69 11.71 5.10
N ALA A 65 -3.76 10.85 6.12
CA ALA A 65 -4.80 10.92 7.14
C ALA A 65 -4.73 12.23 7.93
N ALA A 66 -3.53 12.69 8.30
CA ALA A 66 -3.31 13.98 8.96
C ALA A 66 -3.74 15.16 8.06
N ARG A 67 -3.42 15.11 6.76
CA ARG A 67 -3.86 16.12 5.78
C ARG A 67 -5.39 16.20 5.66
N ARG A 68 -6.10 15.07 5.80
CA ARG A 68 -7.58 15.04 5.83
C ARG A 68 -8.18 15.55 7.14
N ALA A 69 -7.41 15.49 8.22
CA ALA A 69 -7.76 16.12 9.50
C ALA A 69 -7.29 17.59 9.56
N ASP A 70 -7.18 18.24 8.40
CA ASP A 70 -6.79 19.63 8.21
C ASP A 70 -5.37 20.02 8.70
N MET A 71 -4.51 19.06 9.02
CA MET A 71 -3.13 19.33 9.42
C MET A 71 -2.32 19.88 8.23
N SER A 72 -1.79 21.10 8.34
CA SER A 72 -1.04 21.77 7.29
C SER A 72 0.33 21.13 7.01
N TRP A 73 0.90 21.42 5.84
CA TRP A 73 2.28 21.00 5.52
C TRP A 73 3.34 21.57 6.47
N ALA A 74 3.06 22.70 7.13
CA ALA A 74 3.96 23.26 8.14
C ALA A 74 3.92 22.43 9.43
N GLU A 75 2.71 22.10 9.92
CA GLU A 75 2.53 21.26 11.11
C GLU A 75 3.07 19.84 10.90
N ILE A 76 2.90 19.27 9.71
CA ILE A 76 3.51 17.97 9.35
C ILE A 76 5.03 18.05 9.35
N GLY A 77 5.60 19.13 8.78
CA GLY A 77 7.03 19.37 8.82
C GLY A 77 7.57 19.45 10.23
N GLU A 78 6.92 20.25 11.09
CA GLU A 78 7.25 20.38 12.51
C GLU A 78 7.18 19.04 13.24
N THR A 79 6.12 18.27 13.03
CA THR A 79 5.93 16.93 13.64
C THR A 79 7.03 15.96 13.24
N LEU A 80 7.50 16.04 11.99
CA LEU A 80 8.57 15.20 11.45
C LEU A 80 9.98 15.77 11.69
N GLY A 81 10.11 16.96 12.28
CA GLY A 81 11.40 17.64 12.48
C GLY A 81 12.07 18.09 11.18
N ILE A 82 11.31 18.40 10.13
CA ILE A 82 11.80 18.86 8.82
C ILE A 82 11.10 20.16 8.39
N SER A 83 11.65 20.86 7.38
CA SER A 83 11.00 22.04 6.86
C SER A 83 9.69 21.72 6.11
N LYS A 84 8.79 22.70 6.03
CA LYS A 84 7.57 22.63 5.19
C LYS A 84 7.89 22.20 3.76
N GLN A 85 8.92 22.79 3.16
CA GLN A 85 9.33 22.50 1.79
C GLN A 85 9.84 21.06 1.66
N ALA A 86 10.62 20.57 2.63
CA ALA A 86 11.08 19.18 2.64
C ALA A 86 9.89 18.20 2.78
N ALA A 87 8.90 18.52 3.61
CA ALA A 87 7.68 17.72 3.72
C ALA A 87 6.90 17.70 2.40
N GLN A 88 6.69 18.86 1.77
CA GLN A 88 6.00 18.95 0.47
C GLN A 88 6.74 18.23 -0.65
N GLN A 89 8.07 18.30 -0.70
CA GLN A 89 8.85 17.61 -1.72
C GLN A 89 8.75 16.08 -1.57
N ARG A 90 8.80 15.60 -0.33
CA ARG A 90 8.81 14.16 -0.01
C ARG A 90 7.42 13.53 -0.08
N PHE A 91 6.38 14.28 0.31
CA PHE A 91 5.04 13.74 0.53
C PHE A 91 3.95 14.47 -0.26
N GLY A 92 4.24 15.63 -0.86
CA GLY A 92 3.28 16.42 -1.64
C GLY A 92 3.19 16.04 -3.12
N ARG A 93 4.05 15.13 -3.61
CA ARG A 93 3.99 14.61 -4.99
C ARG A 93 3.11 13.38 -5.05
N VAL A 94 1.85 13.54 -5.43
CA VAL A 94 1.07 12.47 -6.07
C VAL A 94 0.54 13.04 -7.38
N THR A 95 0.88 12.41 -8.51
CA THR A 95 0.26 12.42 -9.86
C THR A 95 1.31 12.51 -11.00
N GLY A 96 1.76 11.37 -11.50
CA GLY A 96 2.56 11.25 -12.72
C GLY A 96 2.73 9.77 -13.06
N TYR A 97 1.83 9.24 -13.90
CA TYR A 97 1.62 7.81 -14.13
C TYR A 97 2.53 7.28 -15.25
N ALA A 98 3.12 6.09 -15.06
CA ALA A 98 3.78 5.34 -16.13
C ALA A 98 2.98 4.06 -16.44
N GLU A 99 2.72 3.83 -17.72
CA GLU A 99 2.01 2.65 -18.24
C GLU A 99 3.01 1.58 -18.67
N GLU A 100 2.88 0.37 -18.15
CA GLU A 100 3.58 -0.82 -18.66
C GLU A 100 2.53 -1.83 -19.15
N ARG A 101 2.64 -2.25 -20.42
CA ARG A 101 1.78 -3.28 -21.05
C ARG A 101 2.55 -4.60 -21.14
N SER A 102 1.93 -5.72 -20.75
CA SER A 102 2.50 -7.06 -20.95
C SER A 102 1.76 -7.84 -22.04
N GLU A 103 2.41 -8.86 -22.59
CA GLU A 103 1.81 -9.80 -23.55
C GLU A 103 0.67 -10.57 -22.88
N GLY A 104 -0.54 -10.44 -23.44
CA GLY A 104 -1.81 -10.91 -22.82
C GLY A 104 -2.90 -9.83 -22.77
N GLY A 105 -2.58 -8.60 -23.18
CA GLY A 105 -3.51 -7.47 -23.18
C GLY A 105 -3.73 -6.85 -21.80
N THR A 106 -3.22 -7.47 -20.74
CA THR A 106 -3.19 -6.89 -19.40
C THR A 106 -2.22 -5.72 -19.34
N PHE A 107 -2.64 -4.64 -18.69
CA PHE A 107 -1.82 -3.45 -18.46
C PHE A 107 -1.91 -3.01 -17.01
N VAL A 108 -0.85 -2.35 -16.54
CA VAL A 108 -0.74 -1.93 -15.14
C VAL A 108 -0.91 -0.41 -15.03
N ARG A 109 -1.75 0.01 -14.07
CA ARG A 109 -1.80 1.37 -13.56
C ARG A 109 -0.97 1.43 -12.28
N THR A 110 0.11 2.19 -12.32
CA THR A 110 1.01 2.42 -11.17
C THR A 110 0.57 3.66 -10.37
N GLY A 111 1.05 3.81 -9.13
CA GLY A 111 0.70 4.94 -8.27
C GLY A 111 -0.73 4.91 -7.71
N ALA A 112 -1.35 3.73 -7.66
CA ALA A 112 -2.68 3.53 -7.10
C ALA A 112 -2.60 3.47 -5.56
N THR A 113 -2.96 4.59 -4.92
CA THR A 113 -3.04 4.71 -3.47
C THR A 113 -4.49 4.60 -3.00
N ALA A 114 -4.66 4.42 -1.69
CA ALA A 114 -5.97 4.43 -1.00
C ALA A 114 -6.87 5.65 -1.32
N PHE A 115 -6.29 6.71 -1.88
CA PHE A 115 -6.94 7.98 -2.22
C PHE A 115 -7.44 8.03 -3.66
N ASN A 116 -6.69 7.49 -4.60
CA ASN A 116 -6.97 7.63 -6.03
C ASN A 116 -7.39 6.31 -6.71
N GLU A 117 -7.16 5.17 -6.07
CA GLU A 117 -7.38 3.84 -6.65
C GLU A 117 -8.83 3.65 -7.12
N LEU A 118 -9.83 4.10 -6.35
CA LEU A 118 -11.24 4.00 -6.73
C LEU A 118 -11.58 4.88 -7.93
N ARG A 119 -10.96 6.06 -8.04
CA ARG A 119 -11.13 6.94 -9.21
C ARG A 119 -10.51 6.29 -10.46
N ILE A 120 -9.29 5.73 -10.33
CA ILE A 120 -8.61 5.00 -11.41
C ILE A 120 -9.49 3.82 -11.85
N MET A 121 -9.97 3.01 -10.91
CA MET A 121 -10.89 1.90 -11.18
C MET A 121 -12.16 2.36 -11.90
N ALA A 122 -12.81 3.44 -11.46
CA ALA A 122 -14.02 3.96 -12.11
C ALA A 122 -13.77 4.52 -13.52
N GLU A 123 -12.61 5.14 -13.77
CA GLU A 123 -12.21 5.59 -15.11
C GLU A 123 -11.96 4.41 -16.05
N GLU A 124 -11.26 3.39 -15.57
CA GLU A 124 -10.94 2.19 -16.36
C GLU A 124 -12.18 1.31 -16.59
N GLY A 125 -13.05 1.17 -15.59
CA GLY A 125 -14.31 0.44 -15.74
C GLY A 125 -15.23 1.01 -16.80
N ARG A 126 -15.28 2.35 -16.93
CA ARG A 126 -16.02 3.04 -18.02
C ARG A 126 -15.38 2.86 -19.40
N ARG A 127 -14.10 2.49 -19.46
CA ARG A 127 -13.39 2.17 -20.70
C ARG A 127 -13.46 0.68 -21.06
N GLY A 128 -14.20 -0.11 -20.28
CA GLY A 128 -14.34 -1.55 -20.47
C GLY A 128 -13.17 -2.38 -19.93
N ASN A 129 -12.34 -1.79 -19.07
CA ASN A 129 -11.17 -2.47 -18.52
C ASN A 129 -11.52 -3.14 -17.20
N GLU A 130 -11.41 -4.47 -17.16
CA GLU A 130 -11.67 -5.35 -16.02
C GLU A 130 -10.46 -5.35 -15.07
N LEU A 131 -10.67 -5.07 -13.78
CA LEU A 131 -9.65 -5.24 -12.76
C LEU A 131 -9.41 -6.73 -12.50
N VAL A 132 -8.16 -7.17 -12.69
CA VAL A 132 -7.76 -8.57 -12.56
C VAL A 132 -6.80 -8.82 -11.39
N ALA A 133 -6.04 -7.81 -10.96
CA ALA A 133 -5.17 -7.92 -9.78
C ALA A 133 -4.83 -6.56 -9.16
N LEU A 134 -4.34 -6.59 -7.92
CA LEU A 134 -3.76 -5.44 -7.21
C LEU A 134 -2.36 -5.81 -6.73
N GLY A 135 -1.45 -4.84 -6.73
CA GLY A 135 -0.11 -4.95 -6.14
C GLY A 135 0.25 -3.69 -5.37
N ALA A 136 1.49 -3.61 -4.87
CA ALA A 136 1.97 -2.46 -4.13
C ALA A 136 1.91 -1.20 -5.00
N LEU A 137 0.93 -0.33 -4.72
CA LEU A 137 0.61 0.86 -5.53
C LEU A 137 0.27 0.56 -6.99
N THR A 138 -0.19 -0.65 -7.31
CA THR A 138 -0.51 -1.03 -8.69
C THR A 138 -1.90 -1.66 -8.82
N LEU A 139 -2.56 -1.39 -9.94
CA LEU A 139 -3.81 -2.01 -10.36
C LEU A 139 -3.61 -2.61 -11.74
N SER A 140 -3.89 -3.90 -11.89
CA SER A 140 -3.75 -4.60 -13.17
C SER A 140 -5.11 -4.75 -13.82
N PHE A 141 -5.23 -4.33 -15.06
CA PHE A 141 -6.46 -4.34 -15.82
C PHE A 141 -6.32 -5.16 -17.10
N ARG A 142 -7.43 -5.73 -17.56
CA ARG A 142 -7.55 -6.41 -18.84
C ARG A 142 -8.70 -5.81 -19.66
N PRO A 143 -8.51 -5.45 -20.93
CA PRO A 143 -9.59 -5.02 -21.81
C PRO A 143 -10.69 -6.09 -21.90
N SER A 144 -11.94 -5.64 -21.89
CA SER A 144 -13.12 -6.50 -22.00
C SER A 144 -14.24 -5.78 -22.77
N GLU A 145 -15.26 -6.52 -23.20
CA GLU A 145 -16.43 -5.97 -23.90
C GLU A 145 -17.47 -5.37 -22.95
N ARG A 146 -17.31 -5.55 -21.64
CA ARG A 146 -18.27 -5.12 -20.61
C ARG A 146 -17.76 -3.88 -19.89
N LEU A 147 -18.68 -3.04 -19.44
CA LEU A 147 -18.35 -1.98 -18.48
C LEU A 147 -18.31 -2.55 -17.06
N TRP A 148 -17.56 -1.91 -16.18
CA TRP A 148 -17.35 -2.40 -14.82
C TRP A 148 -17.59 -1.32 -13.77
N GLU A 149 -18.22 -1.76 -12.69
CA GLU A 149 -18.34 -1.03 -11.43
C GLU A 149 -17.42 -1.67 -10.39
N TYR A 150 -16.82 -0.84 -9.54
CA TYR A 150 -15.88 -1.27 -8.51
C TYR A 150 -16.26 -0.70 -7.16
N CYS A 151 -16.08 -1.49 -6.10
CA CYS A 151 -16.22 -0.99 -4.75
C CYS A 151 -15.13 -1.54 -3.81
N ARG A 152 -14.85 -0.77 -2.76
CA ARG A 152 -13.94 -1.14 -1.68
C ARG A 152 -14.72 -1.22 -0.38
N ARG A 153 -14.61 -2.34 0.33
CA ARG A 153 -15.13 -2.51 1.69
C ARG A 153 -14.00 -2.49 2.70
N ILE A 154 -14.29 -2.01 3.90
CA ILE A 154 -13.37 -2.04 5.03
C ILE A 154 -13.88 -3.14 5.98
N GLY A 155 -13.00 -4.05 6.41
CA GLY A 155 -13.37 -5.06 7.41
C GLY A 155 -12.49 -6.30 7.34
N THR A 156 -13.04 -7.41 7.84
CA THR A 156 -12.41 -8.75 7.80
C THR A 156 -12.97 -9.63 6.67
N GLY A 157 -13.83 -9.07 5.80
CA GLY A 157 -14.48 -9.81 4.72
C GLY A 157 -15.85 -10.38 5.07
N SER A 158 -16.44 -10.03 6.21
CA SER A 158 -17.79 -10.47 6.63
C SER A 158 -18.91 -10.09 5.66
N ASP A 159 -18.69 -9.06 4.84
CA ASP A 159 -19.62 -8.61 3.79
C ASP A 159 -19.60 -9.47 2.51
N ALA A 160 -18.63 -10.40 2.37
CA ALA A 160 -18.37 -11.08 1.11
C ALA A 160 -19.58 -11.87 0.57
N THR A 161 -20.27 -12.63 1.44
CA THR A 161 -21.44 -13.43 1.05
C THR A 161 -22.59 -12.56 0.56
N ARG A 162 -22.86 -11.43 1.24
CA ARG A 162 -23.90 -10.48 0.84
C ARG A 162 -23.57 -9.83 -0.51
N LEU A 163 -22.33 -9.39 -0.68
CA LEU A 163 -21.87 -8.77 -1.92
C LEU A 163 -21.92 -9.75 -3.10
N GLN A 164 -21.54 -11.01 -2.89
CA GLN A 164 -21.66 -12.04 -3.91
C GLN A 164 -23.12 -12.27 -4.34
N ALA A 165 -24.06 -12.27 -3.38
CA ALA A 165 -25.49 -12.34 -3.68
C ALA A 165 -26.01 -11.12 -4.47
N GLU A 166 -25.38 -9.95 -4.31
CA GLU A 166 -25.65 -8.71 -5.06
C GLU A 166 -24.90 -8.64 -6.42
N GLY A 167 -24.25 -9.73 -6.82
CA GLY A 167 -23.53 -9.86 -8.10
C GLY A 167 -22.11 -9.29 -8.10
N TRP A 168 -21.54 -8.99 -6.92
CA TRP A 168 -20.16 -8.54 -6.81
C TRP A 168 -19.19 -9.71 -6.72
N GLU A 169 -18.14 -9.66 -7.54
CA GLU A 169 -17.03 -10.59 -7.52
C GLU A 169 -15.86 -10.01 -6.74
N HIS A 170 -15.29 -10.79 -5.83
CA HIS A 170 -14.08 -10.41 -5.11
C HIS A 170 -12.87 -10.45 -6.04
N VAL A 171 -11.99 -9.45 -5.93
CA VAL A 171 -10.75 -9.36 -6.73
C VAL A 171 -9.53 -9.60 -5.87
N ALA A 172 -9.36 -8.82 -4.79
CA ALA A 172 -8.26 -8.98 -3.86
C ALA A 172 -8.60 -8.38 -2.49
N SER A 173 -7.85 -8.81 -1.48
CA SER A 173 -7.89 -8.25 -0.13
C SER A 173 -6.51 -7.71 0.21
N TRP A 174 -6.45 -6.44 0.59
CA TRP A 174 -5.28 -5.82 1.21
C TRP A 174 -5.75 -5.21 2.53
N LEU A 175 -5.66 -5.98 3.61
CA LEU A 175 -6.30 -5.62 4.88
C LEU A 175 -5.96 -4.18 5.31
N PRO A 176 -6.98 -3.39 5.72
CA PRO A 176 -8.38 -3.80 5.97
C PRO A 176 -9.31 -3.72 4.74
N PHE A 177 -8.78 -3.48 3.54
CA PHE A 177 -9.56 -3.26 2.33
C PHE A 177 -9.84 -4.54 1.55
N HIS A 178 -11.08 -4.68 1.08
CA HIS A 178 -11.53 -5.73 0.17
C HIS A 178 -12.10 -5.09 -1.09
N TYR A 179 -11.57 -5.47 -2.25
CA TYR A 179 -11.94 -4.91 -3.54
C TYR A 179 -12.84 -5.88 -4.29
N TYR A 180 -13.92 -5.33 -4.83
CA TYR A 180 -14.90 -6.07 -5.60
C TYR A 180 -15.15 -5.39 -6.95
N LYS A 181 -15.51 -6.20 -7.93
CA LYS A 181 -15.95 -5.76 -9.26
C LYS A 181 -17.33 -6.33 -9.58
N ARG A 182 -18.06 -5.65 -10.44
CA ARG A 182 -19.33 -6.13 -10.99
C ARG A 182 -19.44 -5.64 -12.43
N ALA A 183 -19.83 -6.52 -13.35
CA ALA A 183 -20.11 -6.13 -14.71
C ALA A 183 -21.40 -5.29 -14.77
N ILE A 184 -21.39 -4.23 -15.57
CA ILE A 184 -22.54 -3.40 -15.87
C ILE A 184 -23.01 -3.80 -17.27
N GLY A 185 -24.26 -4.26 -17.36
CA GLY A 185 -24.93 -4.72 -18.57
C GLY A 185 -26.43 -4.77 -18.35
#